data_AF-A0A957HA89-F1
#
_entry.id   AF-A0A957HA89-F1
#
_cell.length_a   1.000
_cell.length_b   1.000
_cell.length_c   1.000
_cell.angle_alpha   90.00
_cell.angle_beta   90.00
_cell.angle_gamma   90.00
#
_symmetry.space_group_name_H-M   'P 1'
#
loop_
_entity.id
_entity.type
_entity.pdbx_description
1 polymer ?
#
loop_
_entity_poly.entity_id
_entity_poly.type
_entity_poly.pdbx_seq_one_letter_code
_entity_poly.pdbx_strand_id
1 'polypeptide(L)'
;MKAVSRVLLILLVALPLAAVAFAQDTTTADVTLVAGDAIVIQGQVLDTDGTPIAGAVVEIWQTDVNGNYNHPNDSAASDLLADFQYFGTATTDADGYYAFRIVKPGLYEPRAPHIHVKVKLDGETLLTTQFYFPEDRAAVEADGVFGNAGESLFLQHTGLTDADGAPVLTDNLVVDLNGSAADTLTPTAAQTEGPYYPVVDFSGYDNNLTSTAADDTIITPVTDQAETVAAFTLLDLNSATGDDFLTVPDVGSRMVREFMEYRPYISIVQFRREIGKYVDDAQVVAYEQYVYVPVDVNQSDAETLMQIPGLDDTAANALIAARPFDSNEAFLTALGAYLTPAQVTYAQNYLAAGA
;
A
#
# COMPACT_ATOMS: atom_id res chain seq x y z
N MET A 1 -24.89 -41.05 35.33
CA MET A 1 -24.84 -40.41 34.00
C MET A 1 -25.14 -38.92 34.16
N LYS A 2 -24.09 -38.08 34.15
CA LYS A 2 -24.21 -36.63 33.99
C LYS A 2 -23.15 -36.23 32.98
N ALA A 3 -23.60 -35.64 31.87
CA ALA A 3 -22.78 -35.27 30.74
C ALA A 3 -21.81 -34.15 31.15
N VAL A 4 -20.54 -34.32 30.80
CA VAL A 4 -19.51 -33.27 30.89
C VAL A 4 -19.65 -32.43 29.62
N SER A 5 -20.20 -31.23 29.75
CA SER A 5 -20.20 -30.24 28.67
C SER A 5 -18.80 -29.64 28.60
N ARG A 6 -18.05 -29.98 27.55
CA ARG A 6 -16.80 -29.28 27.19
C ARG A 6 -17.18 -27.90 26.66
N VAL A 7 -16.82 -26.86 27.40
CA VAL A 7 -16.84 -25.48 26.90
C VAL A 7 -15.64 -25.34 25.96
N LEU A 8 -15.92 -25.26 24.66
CA LEU A 8 -14.96 -24.85 23.65
C LEU A 8 -14.83 -23.33 23.76
N LEU A 9 -13.82 -22.87 24.49
CA LEU A 9 -13.44 -21.46 24.51
C LEU A 9 -12.68 -21.19 23.20
N ILE A 10 -13.40 -20.76 22.18
CA ILE A 10 -12.78 -20.19 20.97
C ILE A 10 -12.23 -18.82 21.40
N LEU A 11 -10.93 -18.77 21.65
CA LEU A 11 -10.19 -17.53 21.80
C LEU A 11 -10.11 -16.91 20.39
N LEU A 12 -11.05 -16.01 20.05
CA LEU A 12 -10.86 -15.10 18.93
C LEU A 12 -9.70 -14.19 19.31
N VAL A 13 -8.51 -14.50 18.79
CA VAL A 13 -7.42 -13.53 18.73
C VAL A 13 -7.78 -12.61 17.59
N ALA A 14 -8.31 -11.43 17.92
CA ALA A 14 -8.36 -10.31 16.99
C ALA A 14 -6.89 -9.96 16.69
N LEU A 15 -6.45 -10.25 15.46
CA LEU A 15 -5.20 -9.73 14.93
C LEU A 15 -5.38 -8.22 14.82
N PRO A 16 -4.53 -7.39 15.47
CA PRO A 16 -4.56 -5.97 15.22
C PRO A 16 -3.92 -5.74 13.86
N LEU A 17 -4.53 -4.84 13.13
CA LEU A 17 -4.30 -4.72 11.73
C LEU A 17 -3.30 -3.62 11.41
N ALA A 18 -2.31 -4.00 10.61
CA ALA A 18 -1.46 -3.06 9.92
C ALA A 18 -2.33 -2.25 8.96
N ALA A 19 -2.34 -0.92 9.15
CA ALA A 19 -2.50 -0.05 8.00
C ALA A 19 -1.48 -0.52 6.95
N VAL A 20 -1.92 -0.80 5.73
CA VAL A 20 -1.00 -0.94 4.60
C VAL A 20 -0.43 0.47 4.36
N ALA A 21 0.55 0.86 5.18
CA ALA A 21 1.48 1.91 4.88
C ALA A 21 2.48 1.28 3.93
N PHE A 22 2.48 1.69 2.66
CA PHE A 22 3.60 1.33 1.80
C PHE A 22 4.81 2.07 2.38
N ALA A 23 5.77 1.30 2.88
CA ALA A 23 7.06 1.86 3.23
C ALA A 23 7.76 2.31 1.95
N GLN A 24 8.35 3.50 1.98
CA GLN A 24 9.06 4.07 0.84
C GLN A 24 10.22 3.14 0.43
N ASP A 25 10.15 2.57 -0.77
CA ASP A 25 11.29 1.89 -1.38
C ASP A 25 12.29 2.95 -1.87
N THR A 26 13.26 3.28 -1.01
CA THR A 26 14.34 4.23 -1.32
C THR A 26 15.49 3.61 -2.12
N THR A 27 15.33 2.38 -2.63
CA THR A 27 16.41 1.66 -3.35
C THR A 27 16.42 1.92 -4.86
N THR A 28 15.30 2.36 -5.45
CA THR A 28 15.30 3.25 -6.61
C THR A 28 15.37 4.68 -6.09
N ALA A 29 16.27 5.51 -6.62
CA ALA A 29 16.22 6.94 -6.29
C ALA A 29 14.81 7.44 -6.63
N ASP A 30 14.04 7.86 -5.63
CA ASP A 30 12.73 8.46 -5.82
C ASP A 30 12.83 9.51 -6.93
N VAL A 31 12.13 9.28 -8.03
CA VAL A 31 12.12 10.23 -9.13
C VAL A 31 11.37 11.45 -8.61
N THR A 32 12.07 12.56 -8.42
CA THR A 32 11.42 13.81 -8.03
C THR A 32 10.52 14.27 -9.16
N LEU A 33 9.21 14.07 -8.99
CA LEU A 33 8.22 14.43 -9.99
C LEU A 33 8.00 15.94 -10.04
N VAL A 34 7.96 16.49 -11.24
CA VAL A 34 7.61 17.89 -11.49
C VAL A 34 6.33 18.02 -12.31
N ALA A 35 5.68 19.17 -12.23
CA ALA A 35 4.48 19.43 -13.01
C ALA A 35 4.75 19.19 -14.51
N GLY A 36 3.86 18.46 -15.18
CA GLY A 36 4.01 18.08 -16.58
C GLY A 36 4.58 16.68 -16.81
N ASP A 37 5.11 16.02 -15.78
CA ASP A 37 5.59 14.64 -15.92
C ASP A 37 4.43 13.67 -16.18
N ALA A 38 4.60 12.77 -17.13
CA ALA A 38 3.68 11.66 -17.33
C ALA A 38 3.87 10.63 -16.21
N ILE A 39 2.78 10.18 -15.61
CA ILE A 39 2.76 9.28 -14.46
C ILE A 39 1.66 8.24 -14.67
N VAL A 40 1.88 7.02 -14.19
CA VAL A 40 0.79 6.07 -13.94
C VAL A 40 0.44 6.09 -12.46
N ILE A 41 -0.83 6.29 -12.13
CA ILE A 41 -1.35 6.07 -10.77
C ILE A 41 -2.17 4.78 -10.78
N GLN A 42 -2.01 3.94 -9.77
CA GLN A 42 -2.74 2.68 -9.66
C GLN A 42 -3.02 2.30 -8.21
N GLY A 43 -3.84 1.27 -8.00
CA GLY A 43 -4.08 0.71 -6.67
C GLY A 43 -5.32 -0.16 -6.67
N GLN A 44 -5.80 -0.50 -5.48
CA GLN A 44 -7.04 -1.26 -5.30
C GLN A 44 -8.13 -0.41 -4.64
N VAL A 45 -9.38 -0.67 -4.99
CA VAL A 45 -10.54 -0.29 -4.18
C VAL A 45 -10.85 -1.45 -3.25
N LEU A 46 -10.80 -1.19 -1.95
CA LEU A 46 -10.98 -2.18 -0.88
C LEU A 46 -12.13 -1.75 0.03
N ASP A 47 -12.83 -2.70 0.63
CA ASP A 47 -13.66 -2.40 1.80
C ASP A 47 -12.81 -2.28 3.07
N THR A 48 -13.43 -1.91 4.18
CA THR A 48 -12.76 -1.82 5.48
C THR A 48 -12.29 -3.17 6.04
N ASP A 49 -12.70 -4.28 5.42
CA ASP A 49 -12.21 -5.63 5.72
C ASP A 49 -10.96 -6.01 4.90
N GLY A 50 -10.51 -5.12 4.02
CA GLY A 50 -9.41 -5.38 3.08
C GLY A 50 -9.85 -6.23 1.88
N THR A 51 -11.16 -6.47 1.70
CA THR A 51 -11.69 -7.23 0.57
C THR A 51 -11.70 -6.35 -0.68
N PRO A 52 -11.12 -6.81 -1.81
CA PRO A 52 -11.19 -6.07 -3.04
C PRO A 52 -12.60 -5.93 -3.59
N ILE A 53 -12.93 -4.74 -4.08
CA ILE A 53 -14.25 -4.41 -4.64
C ILE A 53 -14.13 -4.36 -6.16
N ALA A 54 -14.64 -5.39 -6.82
CA ALA A 54 -14.77 -5.45 -8.27
C ALA A 54 -15.93 -4.58 -8.79
N GLY A 55 -15.75 -3.96 -9.96
CA GLY A 55 -16.78 -3.16 -10.61
C GLY A 55 -17.06 -1.79 -9.99
N ALA A 56 -16.24 -1.35 -9.03
CA ALA A 56 -16.27 0.02 -8.54
C ALA A 56 -15.78 0.97 -9.65
N VAL A 57 -16.45 2.11 -9.80
CA VAL A 57 -16.06 3.15 -10.75
C VAL A 57 -15.27 4.21 -10.01
N VAL A 58 -14.00 4.36 -10.36
CA VAL A 58 -13.13 5.43 -9.90
C VAL A 58 -13.20 6.57 -10.91
N GLU A 59 -13.51 7.77 -10.45
CA GLU A 59 -13.53 9.00 -11.26
C GLU A 59 -12.47 9.96 -10.72
N ILE A 60 -11.66 10.52 -11.60
CA ILE A 60 -10.64 11.51 -11.23
C ILE A 60 -10.80 12.82 -12.00
N TRP A 61 -10.44 13.92 -11.35
CA TRP A 61 -10.31 15.21 -12.01
C TRP A 61 -9.15 16.00 -11.41
N GLN A 62 -8.48 16.77 -12.25
CA GLN A 62 -7.29 17.52 -11.86
C GLN A 62 -7.12 18.80 -12.68
N THR A 63 -6.17 19.62 -12.26
CA THR A 63 -5.68 20.73 -13.08
C THR A 63 -4.73 20.23 -14.18
N ASP A 64 -4.48 21.10 -15.15
CA ASP A 64 -3.33 20.93 -16.05
C ASP A 64 -2.00 21.33 -15.38
N VAL A 65 -0.90 21.25 -16.14
CA VAL A 65 0.45 21.62 -15.69
C VAL A 65 0.58 23.09 -15.25
N ASN A 66 -0.35 23.97 -15.64
CA ASN A 66 -0.36 25.37 -15.24
C ASN A 66 -1.26 25.64 -14.03
N GLY A 67 -1.92 24.61 -13.47
CA GLY A 67 -2.81 24.75 -12.34
C GLY A 67 -4.23 25.16 -12.71
N ASN A 68 -4.64 25.07 -13.98
CA ASN A 68 -5.99 25.46 -14.40
C ASN A 68 -6.94 24.26 -14.39
N TYR A 69 -8.14 24.42 -13.85
CA TYR A 69 -9.23 23.46 -13.99
C TYR A 69 -10.07 23.75 -15.24
N ASN A 70 -10.50 22.70 -15.93
CA ASN A 70 -11.59 22.80 -16.88
C ASN A 70 -12.94 22.92 -16.15
N HIS A 71 -13.18 24.08 -15.53
CA HIS A 71 -14.36 24.33 -14.73
C HIS A 71 -14.89 25.77 -14.91
N PRO A 72 -16.21 26.00 -15.04
CA PRO A 72 -16.76 27.35 -15.26
C PRO A 72 -16.47 28.36 -14.14
N ASN A 73 -16.21 27.89 -12.91
CA ASN A 73 -15.84 28.75 -11.79
C ASN A 73 -14.34 29.04 -11.71
N ASP A 74 -13.52 28.47 -12.59
CA ASP A 74 -12.10 28.81 -12.68
C ASP A 74 -11.93 30.06 -13.56
N SER A 75 -11.34 31.11 -12.99
CA SER A 75 -11.05 32.35 -13.70
C SER A 75 -10.08 32.18 -14.87
N ALA A 76 -9.30 31.09 -14.88
CA ALA A 76 -8.35 30.74 -15.93
C ALA A 76 -8.93 29.76 -16.96
N ALA A 77 -10.25 29.47 -16.93
CA ALA A 77 -10.91 28.57 -17.88
C ALA A 77 -10.79 28.99 -19.37
N SER A 78 -10.28 30.20 -19.67
CA SER A 78 -9.95 30.62 -21.04
C SER A 78 -8.58 30.14 -21.54
N ASP A 79 -7.71 29.66 -20.65
CA ASP A 79 -6.32 29.28 -20.92
C ASP A 79 -6.11 27.75 -20.86
N LEU A 80 -7.18 26.99 -21.12
CA LEU A 80 -7.15 25.53 -21.13
C LEU A 80 -6.27 25.00 -22.26
N LEU A 81 -5.57 23.91 -21.97
CA LEU A 81 -4.80 23.16 -22.96
C LEU A 81 -5.75 22.36 -23.84
N ALA A 82 -5.69 22.61 -25.16
CA ALA A 82 -6.57 21.99 -26.14
C ALA A 82 -6.44 20.46 -26.21
N ASP A 83 -5.27 19.93 -25.83
CA ASP A 83 -4.91 18.52 -25.91
C ASP A 83 -4.77 17.85 -24.53
N PHE A 84 -5.44 18.40 -23.49
CA PHE A 84 -5.49 17.80 -22.16
C PHE A 84 -6.92 17.39 -21.75
N GLN A 85 -7.09 16.20 -21.17
CA GLN A 85 -8.41 15.62 -20.91
C GLN A 85 -9.09 16.16 -19.64
N TYR A 86 -8.32 16.54 -18.61
CA TYR A 86 -8.75 17.02 -17.28
C TYR A 86 -9.51 16.01 -16.39
N PHE A 87 -10.20 15.03 -16.99
CA PHE A 87 -11.08 14.08 -16.32
C PHE A 87 -10.72 12.64 -16.71
N GLY A 88 -10.97 11.68 -15.84
CA GLY A 88 -10.84 10.27 -16.18
C GLY A 88 -11.77 9.37 -15.40
N THR A 89 -12.03 8.19 -15.95
CA THR A 89 -12.76 7.12 -15.27
C THR A 89 -12.11 5.76 -15.49
N ALA A 90 -12.10 4.93 -14.45
CA ALA A 90 -11.66 3.54 -14.49
C ALA A 90 -12.66 2.67 -13.74
N THR A 91 -12.96 1.49 -14.26
CA THR A 91 -13.75 0.48 -13.54
C THR A 91 -12.80 -0.58 -12.99
N THR A 92 -12.96 -0.92 -11.71
CA THR A 92 -12.08 -1.91 -11.08
C THR A 92 -12.29 -3.31 -11.64
N ASP A 93 -11.20 -4.05 -11.78
CA ASP A 93 -11.22 -5.44 -12.23
C ASP A 93 -11.71 -6.41 -11.13
N ALA A 94 -11.60 -7.72 -11.39
CA ALA A 94 -12.07 -8.76 -10.46
C ALA A 94 -11.31 -8.76 -9.12
N ASP A 95 -10.09 -8.23 -9.11
CA ASP A 95 -9.21 -8.12 -7.94
C ASP A 95 -9.20 -6.69 -7.39
N GLY A 96 -10.16 -5.86 -7.80
CA GLY A 96 -10.38 -4.50 -7.30
C GLY A 96 -9.40 -3.45 -7.82
N TYR A 97 -8.55 -3.76 -8.81
CA TYR A 97 -7.54 -2.82 -9.27
C TYR A 97 -8.08 -1.72 -10.18
N TYR A 98 -7.56 -0.51 -10.02
CA TYR A 98 -7.71 0.61 -10.94
C TYR A 98 -6.35 1.13 -11.39
N ALA A 99 -6.32 1.79 -12.55
CA ALA A 99 -5.15 2.53 -13.01
C ALA A 99 -5.55 3.73 -13.87
N PHE A 100 -4.75 4.78 -13.84
CA PHE A 100 -4.83 5.93 -14.72
C PHE A 100 -3.44 6.34 -15.19
N ARG A 101 -3.33 6.79 -16.44
CA ARG A 101 -2.18 7.57 -16.90
C ARG A 101 -2.54 9.05 -16.81
N ILE A 102 -1.72 9.82 -16.10
CA ILE A 102 -1.95 11.24 -15.82
C ILE A 102 -0.72 12.08 -16.16
N VAL A 103 -0.92 13.39 -16.17
CA VAL A 103 0.17 14.40 -16.19
C VAL A 103 0.20 15.04 -14.81
N LYS A 104 1.36 15.13 -14.14
CA LYS A 104 1.44 15.75 -12.81
C LYS A 104 0.87 17.17 -12.87
N PRO A 105 -0.16 17.50 -12.07
CA PRO A 105 -0.79 18.81 -12.09
C PRO A 105 0.18 19.92 -11.64
N GLY A 106 -0.06 21.12 -12.13
CA GLY A 106 0.60 22.32 -11.67
C GLY A 106 0.10 22.79 -10.30
N LEU A 107 0.85 23.70 -9.68
CA LEU A 107 0.43 24.39 -8.47
C LEU A 107 -0.82 25.22 -8.75
N TYR A 108 -1.88 24.98 -7.97
CA TYR A 108 -3.13 25.75 -8.02
C TYR A 108 -3.22 26.61 -6.76
N GLU A 109 -2.56 27.77 -6.75
CA GLU A 109 -2.47 28.59 -5.54
C GLU A 109 -3.85 28.95 -4.96
N PRO A 110 -4.04 28.86 -3.63
CA PRO A 110 -3.04 28.55 -2.60
C PRO A 110 -2.86 27.04 -2.31
N ARG A 111 -3.49 26.15 -3.07
CA ARG A 111 -3.50 24.70 -2.81
C ARG A 111 -2.30 24.00 -3.44
N ALA A 112 -1.81 22.98 -2.75
CA ALA A 112 -0.80 22.08 -3.29
C ALA A 112 -1.32 21.32 -4.54
N PRO A 113 -0.45 20.84 -5.45
CA PRO A 113 -0.87 19.94 -6.52
C PRO A 113 -1.58 18.70 -5.97
N HIS A 114 -2.73 18.36 -6.54
CA HIS A 114 -3.55 17.22 -6.10
C HIS A 114 -4.41 16.68 -7.24
N ILE A 115 -4.88 15.45 -7.08
CA ILE A 115 -5.86 14.80 -7.96
C ILE A 115 -7.10 14.55 -7.11
N HIS A 116 -8.25 15.04 -7.54
CA HIS A 116 -9.49 14.69 -6.88
C HIS A 116 -9.98 13.31 -7.32
N VAL A 117 -10.63 12.59 -6.40
CA VAL A 117 -11.07 11.20 -6.61
C VAL A 117 -12.48 11.01 -6.08
N LYS A 118 -13.28 10.26 -6.83
CA LYS A 118 -14.53 9.65 -6.36
C LYS A 118 -14.53 8.16 -6.61
N VAL A 119 -15.07 7.41 -5.65
CA VAL A 119 -15.38 5.99 -5.82
C VAL A 119 -16.89 5.82 -5.80
N LYS A 120 -17.41 5.19 -6.85
CA LYS A 120 -18.82 4.85 -6.99
C LYS A 120 -19.01 3.35 -7.09
N LEU A 121 -20.10 2.84 -6.53
CA LEU A 121 -20.52 1.45 -6.70
C LEU A 121 -22.04 1.44 -6.88
N ASP A 122 -22.53 0.70 -7.87
CA ASP A 122 -23.97 0.62 -8.19
C ASP A 122 -24.66 1.98 -8.38
N GLY A 123 -23.91 3.00 -8.82
CA GLY A 123 -24.39 4.36 -9.03
C GLY A 123 -24.39 5.26 -7.79
N GLU A 124 -24.04 4.75 -6.62
CA GLU A 124 -23.90 5.53 -5.39
C GLU A 124 -22.44 5.98 -5.20
N THR A 125 -22.22 7.22 -4.74
CA THR A 125 -20.89 7.69 -4.36
C THR A 125 -20.56 7.23 -2.95
N LEU A 126 -19.55 6.38 -2.83
CA LEU A 126 -19.08 5.82 -1.56
C LEU A 126 -17.97 6.67 -0.93
N LEU A 127 -17.11 7.27 -1.76
CA LEU A 127 -15.98 8.07 -1.31
C LEU A 127 -15.81 9.29 -2.20
N THR A 128 -15.57 10.44 -1.57
CA THR A 128 -15.03 11.65 -2.20
C THR A 128 -13.75 11.99 -1.48
N THR A 129 -12.62 12.06 -2.17
CA THR A 129 -11.30 12.30 -1.57
C THR A 129 -10.36 12.92 -2.59
N GLN A 130 -9.06 12.96 -2.29
CA GLN A 130 -8.02 13.38 -3.20
C GLN A 130 -6.68 12.71 -2.90
N PHE A 131 -5.83 12.63 -3.91
CA PHE A 131 -4.44 12.25 -3.79
C PHE A 131 -3.52 13.47 -3.79
N TYR A 132 -2.46 13.37 -3.00
CA TYR A 132 -1.31 14.25 -2.96
C TYR A 132 -0.06 13.51 -3.44
N PHE A 133 0.93 14.28 -3.88
CA PHE A 133 2.22 13.74 -4.29
C PHE A 133 3.21 13.81 -3.13
N PRO A 134 4.07 12.79 -2.96
CA PRO A 134 4.97 12.72 -1.81
C PRO A 134 5.97 13.89 -1.75
N GLU A 135 6.37 14.45 -2.90
CA GLU A 135 7.29 15.59 -2.97
C GLU A 135 6.66 16.92 -2.55
N ASP A 136 5.32 17.02 -2.60
CA ASP A 136 4.59 18.26 -2.38
C ASP A 136 4.12 18.43 -0.93
N ARG A 137 4.59 17.58 0.00
CA ARG A 137 4.21 17.59 1.42
C ARG A 137 4.31 18.95 2.09
N ALA A 138 5.41 19.68 1.86
CA ALA A 138 5.58 21.02 2.42
C ALA A 138 4.53 22.03 1.90
N ALA A 139 4.10 21.88 0.64
CA ALA A 139 3.01 22.69 0.08
C ALA A 139 1.65 22.28 0.68
N VAL A 140 1.41 20.99 0.92
CA VAL A 140 0.19 20.48 1.56
C VAL A 140 0.05 21.01 3.00
N GLU A 141 1.16 21.03 3.75
CA GLU A 141 1.20 21.62 5.10
C GLU A 141 0.86 23.13 5.10
N ALA A 142 1.18 23.83 4.00
CA ALA A 142 0.95 25.26 3.83
C ALA A 142 -0.41 25.63 3.17
N ASP A 143 -1.07 24.68 2.50
CA ASP A 143 -2.29 24.86 1.70
C ASP A 143 -3.49 25.38 2.53
N GLY A 144 -3.48 25.14 3.86
CA GLY A 144 -4.45 25.69 4.80
C GLY A 144 -5.84 25.04 4.78
N VAL A 145 -6.12 24.16 3.82
CA VAL A 145 -7.33 23.33 3.72
C VAL A 145 -7.09 21.97 4.38
N PHE A 146 -5.91 21.38 4.19
CA PHE A 146 -5.55 20.05 4.74
C PHE A 146 -4.12 19.96 5.30
N GLY A 147 -3.70 20.93 6.13
CA GLY A 147 -2.37 20.89 6.78
C GLY A 147 -2.12 19.70 7.72
N ASN A 148 -3.14 18.85 7.96
CA ASN A 148 -3.06 17.57 8.67
C ASN A 148 -3.48 16.39 7.76
N ALA A 149 -3.27 16.47 6.45
CA ALA A 149 -3.51 15.35 5.55
C ALA A 149 -2.76 14.13 6.07
N GLY A 150 -3.49 13.04 6.40
CA GLY A 150 -2.88 11.80 6.84
C GLY A 150 -2.07 11.16 5.72
N GLU A 151 -1.12 10.30 6.07
CA GLU A 151 -0.29 9.56 5.10
C GLU A 151 -1.11 8.81 4.03
N SER A 152 -2.33 8.41 4.36
CA SER A 152 -3.28 7.74 3.46
C SER A 152 -3.84 8.61 2.33
N LEU A 153 -3.39 9.87 2.19
CA LEU A 153 -3.73 10.74 1.06
C LEU A 153 -2.53 10.98 0.15
N PHE A 154 -1.34 10.49 0.51
CA PHE A 154 -0.14 10.65 -0.29
C PHE A 154 0.11 9.39 -1.10
N LEU A 155 0.18 9.55 -2.42
CA LEU A 155 0.64 8.51 -3.33
C LEU A 155 2.05 8.08 -2.94
N GLN A 156 2.38 6.80 -3.14
CA GLN A 156 3.75 6.30 -2.95
C GLN A 156 4.36 5.85 -4.26
N HIS A 157 5.68 6.04 -4.37
CA HIS A 157 6.47 5.48 -5.47
C HIS A 157 6.52 3.97 -5.36
N THR A 158 6.33 3.29 -6.50
CA THR A 158 6.45 1.82 -6.57
C THR A 158 7.83 1.35 -7.04
N GLY A 159 8.66 2.28 -7.55
CA GLY A 159 9.89 1.94 -8.28
C GLY A 159 9.67 1.38 -9.69
N LEU A 160 8.41 1.14 -10.10
CA LEU A 160 8.05 0.65 -11.43
C LEU A 160 7.94 1.79 -12.45
N THR A 161 8.06 1.42 -13.72
CA THR A 161 7.72 2.26 -14.86
C THR A 161 6.80 1.52 -15.80
N ASP A 162 5.92 2.24 -16.49
CA ASP A 162 5.14 1.66 -17.58
C ASP A 162 6.00 1.38 -18.83
N ALA A 163 5.36 0.95 -19.94
CA ALA A 163 6.05 0.65 -21.19
C ALA A 163 6.77 1.85 -21.82
N ASP A 164 6.30 3.08 -21.54
CA ASP A 164 6.88 4.33 -22.04
C ASP A 164 7.92 4.92 -21.08
N GLY A 165 8.16 4.28 -19.93
CA GLY A 165 9.10 4.74 -18.91
C GLY A 165 8.51 5.77 -17.93
N ALA A 166 7.19 5.98 -17.93
CA ALA A 166 6.50 6.82 -16.96
C ALA A 166 6.52 6.13 -15.58
N PRO A 167 6.93 6.83 -14.51
CA PRO A 167 6.94 6.26 -13.16
C PRO A 167 5.53 5.89 -12.70
N VAL A 168 5.44 4.81 -11.93
CA VAL A 168 4.20 4.29 -11.37
C VAL A 168 4.12 4.64 -9.89
N LEU A 169 3.03 5.30 -9.52
CA LEU A 169 2.67 5.64 -8.16
C LEU A 169 1.44 4.84 -7.75
N THR A 170 1.33 4.54 -6.46
CA THR A 170 0.26 3.71 -5.93
C THR A 170 -0.41 4.32 -4.71
N ASP A 171 -1.72 4.07 -4.58
CA ASP A 171 -2.46 4.23 -3.32
C ASP A 171 -3.77 3.41 -3.36
N ASN A 172 -4.15 2.84 -2.22
CA ASN A 172 -5.40 2.09 -2.11
C ASN A 172 -6.54 2.99 -1.64
N LEU A 173 -7.73 2.78 -2.20
CA LEU A 173 -8.95 3.48 -1.84
C LEU A 173 -9.81 2.58 -0.97
N VAL A 174 -9.87 2.87 0.33
CA VAL A 174 -10.63 2.09 1.30
C VAL A 174 -11.97 2.75 1.54
N VAL A 175 -13.07 2.04 1.26
CA VAL A 175 -14.44 2.54 1.42
C VAL A 175 -15.19 1.79 2.51
N ASP A 176 -16.01 2.51 3.28
CA ASP A 176 -16.87 1.91 4.30
C ASP A 176 -18.23 1.52 3.70
N LEU A 177 -18.40 0.22 3.41
CA LEU A 177 -19.67 -0.34 2.92
C LEU A 177 -20.66 -0.65 4.06
N ASN A 178 -20.19 -0.77 5.31
CA ASN A 178 -20.95 -1.35 6.43
C ASN A 178 -21.30 -0.32 7.52
N GLY A 179 -20.88 0.94 7.38
CA GLY A 179 -21.15 2.05 8.31
C GLY A 179 -20.58 1.83 9.72
N SER A 180 -19.67 0.87 9.91
CA SER A 180 -19.14 0.51 11.21
C SER A 180 -17.75 -0.10 11.10
N ALA A 181 -16.80 0.57 11.76
CA ALA A 181 -15.42 0.20 12.04
C ALA A 181 -15.12 -1.30 11.91
N ALA A 182 -14.72 -1.74 10.72
CA ALA A 182 -13.94 -2.95 10.60
C ALA A 182 -12.48 -2.60 10.93
N ASP A 183 -11.88 -3.48 11.72
CA ASP A 183 -10.55 -3.32 12.31
C ASP A 183 -9.46 -3.65 11.27
N THR A 184 -9.76 -3.62 9.96
CA THR A 184 -9.04 -4.35 8.91
C THR A 184 -8.44 -3.51 7.77
N LEU A 185 -8.86 -2.26 7.60
CA LEU A 185 -8.13 -1.15 6.97
C LEU A 185 -8.79 0.16 7.41
N THR A 186 -8.00 1.22 7.56
CA THR A 186 -8.56 2.56 7.85
C THR A 186 -9.20 3.11 6.57
N PRO A 187 -10.48 3.57 6.59
CA PRO A 187 -11.09 4.25 5.46
C PRO A 187 -10.23 5.40 4.95
N THR A 188 -10.13 5.56 3.64
CA THR A 188 -9.51 6.74 3.05
C THR A 188 -10.29 7.98 3.50
N ALA A 189 -9.58 9.03 3.91
CA ALA A 189 -10.22 10.20 4.49
C ALA A 189 -11.18 10.85 3.48
N ALA A 190 -12.48 10.85 3.82
CA ALA A 190 -13.51 11.47 3.00
C ALA A 190 -13.47 12.99 3.11
N GLN A 191 -13.83 13.66 2.02
CA GLN A 191 -13.85 15.11 1.89
C GLN A 191 -15.20 15.60 1.36
N THR A 192 -15.54 16.84 1.72
CA THR A 192 -16.68 17.53 1.14
C THR A 192 -16.33 18.04 -0.26
N GLU A 193 -17.29 17.97 -1.18
CA GLU A 193 -17.13 18.53 -2.52
C GLU A 193 -16.74 20.02 -2.47
N GLY A 194 -15.63 20.35 -3.12
CA GLY A 194 -15.14 21.72 -3.26
C GLY A 194 -15.85 22.49 -4.38
N PRO A 195 -15.58 23.81 -4.53
CA PRO A 195 -16.23 24.68 -5.51
C PRO A 195 -15.85 24.39 -6.98
N TYR A 196 -14.83 23.56 -7.20
CA TYR A 196 -14.37 23.08 -8.51
C TYR A 196 -14.84 21.65 -8.81
N TYR A 197 -15.83 21.19 -8.07
CA TYR A 197 -16.46 19.89 -8.34
C TYR A 197 -17.15 19.93 -9.71
N PRO A 198 -16.74 19.07 -10.67
CA PRO A 198 -17.29 19.09 -12.01
C PRO A 198 -18.72 18.56 -12.05
N VAL A 199 -19.65 19.31 -12.66
CA VAL A 199 -20.94 18.79 -13.11
C VAL A 199 -20.77 18.24 -14.53
N VAL A 200 -20.00 17.16 -14.65
CA VAL A 200 -19.61 16.55 -15.92
C VAL A 200 -20.04 15.09 -15.93
N ASP A 201 -20.49 14.61 -17.09
CA ASP A 201 -20.76 13.19 -17.32
C ASP A 201 -19.44 12.46 -17.60
N PHE A 202 -19.03 11.60 -16.67
CA PHE A 202 -17.76 10.88 -16.74
C PHE A 202 -17.75 9.73 -17.76
N SER A 203 -18.92 9.33 -18.27
CA SER A 203 -19.05 8.16 -19.16
C SER A 203 -18.35 8.29 -20.52
N GLY A 204 -17.94 9.51 -20.90
CA GLY A 204 -17.21 9.79 -22.13
C GLY A 204 -15.70 9.84 -21.99
N TYR A 205 -15.15 9.68 -20.78
CA TYR A 205 -13.71 9.69 -20.54
C TYR A 205 -13.17 8.27 -20.41
N ASP A 206 -11.87 8.13 -20.63
CA ASP A 206 -11.12 6.92 -20.35
C ASP A 206 -10.21 7.12 -19.13
N ASN A 207 -9.26 6.23 -18.92
CA ASN A 207 -8.26 6.33 -17.88
C ASN A 207 -6.88 6.82 -18.36
N ASN A 208 -6.81 7.47 -19.54
CA ASN A 208 -5.59 8.06 -20.08
C ASN A 208 -5.75 9.58 -20.29
N LEU A 209 -5.37 10.36 -19.28
CA LEU A 209 -5.49 11.82 -19.30
C LEU A 209 -4.39 12.51 -20.12
N THR A 210 -3.44 11.77 -20.70
CA THR A 210 -2.31 12.33 -21.47
C THR A 210 -2.65 12.65 -22.93
N SER A 211 -3.86 12.35 -23.36
CA SER A 211 -4.36 12.64 -24.71
C SER A 211 -5.83 13.06 -24.65
N THR A 212 -6.29 13.89 -25.60
CA THR A 212 -7.72 14.26 -25.75
C THR A 212 -8.52 13.34 -26.66
N ALA A 213 -7.86 12.41 -27.34
CA ALA A 213 -8.56 11.33 -28.01
C ALA A 213 -8.84 10.25 -26.96
N ALA A 214 -10.04 9.67 -27.00
CA ALA A 214 -10.26 8.36 -26.40
C ALA A 214 -9.27 7.41 -27.08
N ASP A 215 -8.14 7.18 -26.43
CA ASP A 215 -7.20 6.16 -26.84
C ASP A 215 -7.80 4.89 -26.25
N ASP A 216 -8.39 4.05 -27.11
CA ASP A 216 -9.04 2.79 -26.70
C ASP A 216 -8.08 1.84 -25.94
N THR A 217 -6.80 2.21 -25.83
CA THR A 217 -5.82 1.61 -24.92
C THR A 217 -6.15 1.93 -23.46
N ILE A 218 -7.00 1.08 -22.87
CA ILE A 218 -7.25 1.08 -21.43
C ILE A 218 -5.92 0.89 -20.69
N ILE A 219 -5.60 1.82 -19.81
CA ILE A 219 -4.46 1.69 -18.90
C ILE A 219 -4.80 0.60 -17.90
N THR A 220 -4.12 -0.54 -17.99
CA THR A 220 -4.18 -1.57 -16.96
C THR A 220 -3.13 -1.28 -15.90
N PRO A 221 -3.32 -1.75 -14.65
CA PRO A 221 -2.26 -1.70 -13.66
C PRO A 221 -0.96 -2.23 -14.26
N VAL A 222 0.11 -1.46 -14.08
CA VAL A 222 1.47 -1.92 -14.35
C VAL A 222 1.78 -2.95 -13.27
N THR A 223 1.43 -4.18 -13.58
CA THR A 223 1.98 -5.36 -12.94
C THR A 223 3.37 -5.55 -13.51
N ASP A 224 4.35 -5.86 -12.68
CA ASP A 224 5.65 -6.29 -13.18
C ASP A 224 5.46 -7.39 -14.25
N GLN A 225 6.42 -7.52 -15.17
CA GLN A 225 6.59 -8.73 -16.00
C GLN A 225 6.99 -9.95 -15.15
N ALA A 226 6.51 -10.02 -13.92
CA ALA A 226 6.50 -11.07 -12.92
C ALA A 226 5.76 -10.52 -11.67
N GLU A 227 4.43 -10.67 -11.56
CA GLU A 227 3.63 -10.46 -10.32
C GLU A 227 4.37 -9.78 -9.14
N THR A 228 4.51 -8.45 -9.07
CA THR A 228 5.27 -7.84 -7.96
C THR A 228 4.53 -7.94 -6.63
N VAL A 229 4.95 -8.91 -5.82
CA VAL A 229 4.76 -8.95 -4.37
C VAL A 229 5.52 -7.76 -3.77
N ALA A 230 4.80 -6.88 -3.08
CA ALA A 230 5.26 -5.59 -2.56
C ALA A 230 6.69 -5.61 -1.98
N ALA A 231 7.53 -4.66 -2.40
CA ALA A 231 8.95 -4.56 -2.06
C ALA A 231 9.26 -4.59 -0.54
N PHE A 232 10.38 -5.23 -0.23
CA PHE A 232 10.86 -5.58 1.11
C PHE A 232 11.30 -4.36 1.92
N THR A 233 10.59 -4.08 3.02
CA THR A 233 10.78 -2.90 3.88
C THR A 233 10.91 -3.24 5.36
N LEU A 234 10.95 -4.52 5.71
CA LEU A 234 11.16 -4.97 7.09
C LEU A 234 12.65 -4.98 7.45
N LEU A 235 12.97 -4.51 8.64
CA LEU A 235 14.31 -4.52 9.20
C LEU A 235 14.66 -5.92 9.72
N ASP A 236 15.76 -6.48 9.24
CA ASP A 236 16.32 -7.72 9.79
C ASP A 236 16.74 -7.45 11.25
N LEU A 237 16.07 -8.12 12.18
CA LEU A 237 16.32 -7.96 13.61
C LEU A 237 17.76 -8.29 14.01
N ASN A 238 18.50 -9.05 13.21
CA ASN A 238 19.88 -9.44 13.46
C ASN A 238 20.91 -8.55 12.77
N SER A 239 20.58 -7.89 11.65
CA SER A 239 21.54 -7.08 10.88
C SER A 239 21.27 -5.57 10.87
N ALA A 240 20.03 -5.11 11.12
CA ALA A 240 19.68 -3.69 11.11
C ALA A 240 20.53 -2.86 12.09
N THR A 241 20.79 -1.59 11.78
CA THR A 241 21.54 -0.69 12.64
C THR A 241 20.63 -0.03 13.69
N GLY A 242 21.25 0.64 14.67
CA GLY A 242 20.48 1.42 15.64
C GLY A 242 19.72 2.58 14.99
N ASP A 243 20.28 3.19 13.95
CA ASP A 243 19.65 4.28 13.20
C ASP A 243 18.45 3.76 12.38
N ASP A 244 18.57 2.55 11.81
CA ASP A 244 17.45 1.91 11.12
C ASP A 244 16.27 1.71 12.06
N PHE A 245 16.51 1.22 13.29
CA PHE A 245 15.44 1.05 14.27
C PHE A 245 14.80 2.36 14.74
N LEU A 246 15.49 3.50 14.68
CA LEU A 246 14.89 4.80 14.98
C LEU A 246 13.86 5.25 13.94
N THR A 247 13.80 4.60 12.77
CA THR A 247 12.76 4.83 11.77
C THR A 247 11.44 4.13 12.12
N VAL A 248 11.46 3.16 13.04
CA VAL A 248 10.27 2.44 13.48
C VAL A 248 9.45 3.31 14.44
N PRO A 249 8.12 3.49 14.20
CA PRO A 249 7.26 4.24 15.10
C PRO A 249 7.36 3.78 16.56
N ASP A 250 7.39 4.73 17.48
CA ASP A 250 7.49 4.51 18.92
C ASP A 250 8.75 3.76 19.39
N VAL A 251 9.78 3.62 18.53
CA VAL A 251 11.10 3.10 18.90
C VAL A 251 12.04 4.26 19.24
N GLY A 252 12.12 4.60 20.52
CA GLY A 252 13.13 5.53 21.03
C GLY A 252 14.48 4.87 21.31
N SER A 253 15.51 5.65 21.62
CA SER A 253 16.89 5.15 21.87
C SER A 253 16.98 4.09 22.98
N ARG A 254 16.02 4.06 23.91
CA ARG A 254 15.90 2.99 24.91
C ARG A 254 15.54 1.67 24.24
N MET A 255 14.51 1.65 23.40
CA MET A 255 14.03 0.44 22.74
C MET A 255 15.04 -0.09 21.72
N VAL A 256 15.73 0.79 20.99
CA VAL A 256 16.85 0.41 20.12
C VAL A 256 17.89 -0.43 20.86
N ARG A 257 18.22 -0.06 22.10
CA ARG A 257 19.16 -0.83 22.93
C ARG A 257 18.63 -2.23 23.23
N GLU A 258 17.37 -2.36 23.60
CA GLU A 258 16.75 -3.66 23.87
C GLU A 258 16.75 -4.54 22.61
N PHE A 259 16.38 -3.96 21.45
CA PHE A 259 16.39 -4.68 20.17
C PHE A 259 17.78 -5.24 19.85
N MET A 260 18.83 -4.45 20.06
CA MET A 260 20.21 -4.87 19.79
C MET A 260 20.77 -5.85 20.86
N GLU A 261 20.33 -5.73 22.12
CA GLU A 261 20.84 -6.53 23.24
C GLU A 261 20.50 -8.02 23.13
N TYR A 262 19.31 -8.36 22.62
CA TYR A 262 18.87 -9.76 22.51
C TYR A 262 19.30 -10.47 21.22
N ARG A 263 20.12 -9.82 20.38
CA ARG A 263 20.66 -10.47 19.17
C ARG A 263 21.59 -11.65 19.53
N PRO A 264 21.59 -12.73 18.73
CA PRO A 264 20.70 -12.96 17.60
C PRO A 264 19.30 -13.44 18.04
N TYR A 265 18.28 -12.94 17.36
CA TYR A 265 16.95 -13.55 17.35
C TYR A 265 16.97 -14.75 16.40
N ILE A 266 16.55 -15.91 16.92
CA ILE A 266 16.40 -17.13 16.13
C ILE A 266 14.93 -17.46 15.83
N SER A 267 14.02 -16.73 16.46
CA SER A 267 12.57 -16.92 16.31
C SER A 267 11.80 -15.62 16.58
N ILE A 268 10.73 -15.38 15.84
CA ILE A 268 9.81 -14.27 16.14
C ILE A 268 9.12 -14.45 17.50
N VAL A 269 8.95 -15.69 17.97
CA VAL A 269 8.46 -16.01 19.32
C VAL A 269 9.46 -15.60 20.40
N GLN A 270 10.77 -15.68 20.12
CA GLN A 270 11.79 -15.10 20.99
C GLN A 270 11.66 -13.57 21.04
N PHE A 271 11.54 -12.91 19.89
CA PHE A 271 11.35 -11.45 19.83
C PHE A 271 10.18 -11.00 20.70
N ARG A 272 8.99 -11.60 20.50
CA ARG A 272 7.78 -11.33 21.30
C ARG A 272 8.03 -11.43 22.81
N ARG A 273 8.68 -12.51 23.24
CA ARG A 273 8.96 -12.79 24.65
C ARG A 273 9.96 -11.81 25.26
N GLU A 274 11.03 -11.46 24.54
CA GLU A 274 12.07 -10.58 25.08
C GLU A 274 11.62 -9.11 25.07
N ILE A 275 10.99 -8.65 23.99
CA ILE A 275 10.52 -7.26 23.85
C ILE A 275 9.24 -7.00 24.66
N GLY A 276 8.36 -7.99 24.82
CA GLY A 276 7.17 -7.90 25.68
C GLY A 276 7.47 -7.70 27.17
N LYS A 277 8.75 -7.74 27.60
CA LYS A 277 9.15 -7.31 28.95
C LYS A 277 9.13 -5.79 29.14
N TYR A 278 9.14 -5.04 28.03
CA TYR A 278 9.34 -3.58 28.02
C TYR A 278 8.13 -2.81 27.49
N VAL A 279 7.32 -3.45 26.65
CA VAL A 279 6.09 -2.89 26.06
C VAL A 279 4.95 -3.90 26.20
N ASP A 280 3.71 -3.44 26.00
CA ASP A 280 2.55 -4.33 26.00
C ASP A 280 2.44 -5.14 24.69
N ASP A 281 1.56 -6.14 24.70
CA ASP A 281 1.38 -7.07 23.58
C ASP A 281 0.96 -6.34 22.29
N ALA A 282 0.18 -5.26 22.39
CA ALA A 282 -0.25 -4.49 21.23
C ALA A 282 0.94 -3.78 20.56
N GLN A 283 1.83 -3.19 21.37
CA GLN A 283 3.03 -2.56 20.86
C GLN A 283 4.05 -3.56 20.30
N VAL A 284 4.14 -4.78 20.87
CA VAL A 284 4.95 -5.86 20.27
C VAL A 284 4.46 -6.17 18.85
N VAL A 285 3.15 -6.35 18.67
CA VAL A 285 2.58 -6.62 17.35
C VAL A 285 2.80 -5.44 16.39
N ALA A 286 2.70 -4.20 16.88
CA ALA A 286 3.02 -3.03 16.07
C ALA A 286 4.47 -3.04 15.57
N TYR A 287 5.45 -3.47 16.38
CA TYR A 287 6.84 -3.57 15.94
C TYR A 287 7.06 -4.65 14.88
N GLU A 288 6.35 -5.78 14.93
CA GLU A 288 6.46 -6.87 13.94
C GLU A 288 6.04 -6.46 12.53
N GLN A 289 5.36 -5.32 12.38
CA GLN A 289 5.05 -4.74 11.07
C GLN A 289 6.26 -4.07 10.40
N TYR A 290 7.36 -3.89 11.13
CA TYR A 290 8.56 -3.19 10.64
C TYR A 290 9.83 -4.03 10.73
N VAL A 291 9.77 -5.19 11.36
CA VAL A 291 10.94 -6.03 11.64
C VAL A 291 10.65 -7.49 11.35
N TYR A 292 11.68 -8.26 11.03
CA TYR A 292 11.56 -9.71 10.89
C TYR A 292 12.78 -10.44 11.47
N VAL A 293 12.59 -11.71 11.80
CA VAL A 293 13.67 -12.63 12.14
C VAL A 293 14.01 -13.49 10.91
N PRO A 294 15.28 -13.51 10.45
CA PRO A 294 15.70 -14.35 9.33
C PRO A 294 15.37 -15.83 9.54
N VAL A 295 14.82 -16.43 8.49
CA VAL A 295 14.41 -17.83 8.44
C VAL A 295 15.62 -18.72 8.21
N ASP A 296 15.95 -19.54 9.20
CA ASP A 296 16.73 -20.75 9.00
C ASP A 296 15.79 -21.84 8.48
N VAL A 297 15.98 -22.24 7.23
CA VAL A 297 15.09 -23.19 6.53
C VAL A 297 14.98 -24.55 7.25
N ASN A 298 15.95 -24.89 8.10
CA ASN A 298 16.02 -26.16 8.82
C ASN A 298 15.75 -26.03 10.33
N GLN A 299 15.78 -24.83 10.90
CA GLN A 299 15.67 -24.64 12.36
C GLN A 299 14.53 -23.71 12.81
N SER A 300 14.06 -22.79 11.97
CA SER A 300 13.02 -21.83 12.36
C SER A 300 11.69 -22.52 12.71
N ASP A 301 10.94 -21.97 13.66
CA ASP A 301 9.59 -22.44 13.97
C ASP A 301 8.55 -21.99 12.94
N ALA A 302 7.30 -22.47 13.07
CA ALA A 302 6.23 -22.19 12.12
C ALA A 302 5.91 -20.69 12.08
N GLU A 303 5.90 -20.03 13.23
CA GLU A 303 5.63 -18.60 13.38
C GLU A 303 6.70 -17.75 12.69
N THR A 304 7.96 -18.16 12.76
CA THR A 304 9.06 -17.51 12.06
C THR A 304 8.96 -17.75 10.55
N LEU A 305 8.52 -18.94 10.10
CA LEU A 305 8.25 -19.20 8.68
C LEU A 305 7.08 -18.35 8.15
N MET A 306 6.00 -18.20 8.92
CA MET A 306 4.82 -17.41 8.55
C MET A 306 5.09 -15.90 8.44
N GLN A 307 6.30 -15.43 8.76
CA GLN A 307 6.73 -14.08 8.38
C GLN A 307 6.86 -13.93 6.85
N ILE A 308 7.03 -15.03 6.11
CA ILE A 308 7.01 -15.04 4.64
C ILE A 308 5.57 -14.75 4.17
N PRO A 309 5.34 -13.66 3.41
CA PRO A 309 3.99 -13.30 2.99
C PRO A 309 3.31 -14.41 2.18
N GLY A 310 2.03 -14.65 2.50
CA GLY A 310 1.21 -15.68 1.86
C GLY A 310 1.36 -17.08 2.46
N LEU A 311 2.31 -17.29 3.38
CA LEU A 311 2.52 -18.59 4.00
C LEU A 311 1.62 -18.76 5.24
N ASP A 312 0.68 -19.71 5.18
CA ASP A 312 -0.19 -20.04 6.31
C ASP A 312 0.40 -21.14 7.22
N ASP A 313 -0.28 -21.40 8.35
CA ASP A 313 0.15 -22.41 9.34
C ASP A 313 0.18 -23.83 8.76
N THR A 314 -0.70 -24.16 7.81
CA THR A 314 -0.73 -25.48 7.18
C THR A 314 0.51 -25.68 6.32
N ALA A 315 0.85 -24.69 5.50
CA ALA A 315 2.01 -24.68 4.63
C ALA A 315 3.32 -24.65 5.45
N ALA A 316 3.40 -23.82 6.48
CA ALA A 316 4.57 -23.73 7.37
C ALA A 316 4.86 -25.09 8.03
N ASN A 317 3.84 -25.76 8.59
CA ASN A 317 4.02 -27.08 9.21
C ASN A 317 4.40 -28.17 8.20
N ALA A 318 3.88 -28.09 6.96
CA ALA A 318 4.27 -29.01 5.90
C ALA A 318 5.75 -28.83 5.49
N LEU A 319 6.24 -27.59 5.42
CA LEU A 319 7.65 -27.29 5.16
C LEU A 319 8.55 -27.78 6.30
N ILE A 320 8.14 -27.61 7.56
CA ILE A 320 8.87 -28.16 8.72
C ILE A 320 8.97 -29.68 8.62
N ALA A 321 7.89 -30.36 8.24
CA ALA A 321 7.89 -31.82 8.08
C ALA A 321 8.76 -32.30 6.90
N ALA A 322 9.01 -31.43 5.90
CA ALA A 322 9.83 -31.72 4.74
C ALA A 322 11.34 -31.54 4.97
N ARG A 323 11.75 -31.00 6.13
CA ARG A 323 13.16 -30.84 6.50
C ARG A 323 13.91 -32.19 6.55
N PRO A 324 15.23 -32.20 6.29
CA PRO A 324 16.06 -31.03 6.00
C PRO A 324 16.02 -30.63 4.52
N PHE A 325 16.22 -29.34 4.25
CA PHE A 325 16.53 -28.79 2.95
C PHE A 325 18.03 -28.68 2.78
N ASP A 326 18.55 -29.09 1.61
CA ASP A 326 19.97 -29.07 1.28
C ASP A 326 20.51 -27.65 1.03
N SER A 327 19.63 -26.68 0.74
CA SER A 327 19.95 -25.27 0.52
C SER A 327 18.71 -24.39 0.60
N ASN A 328 18.92 -23.07 0.68
CA ASN A 328 17.86 -22.07 0.48
C ASN A 328 17.11 -22.26 -0.86
N GLU A 329 17.79 -22.62 -1.95
CA GLU A 329 17.15 -22.85 -3.26
C GLU A 329 16.22 -24.07 -3.24
N ALA A 330 16.61 -25.14 -2.53
CA ALA A 330 15.77 -26.32 -2.34
C ALA A 330 14.51 -25.99 -1.51
N PHE A 331 14.65 -25.15 -0.49
CA PHE A 331 13.52 -24.62 0.28
C PHE A 331 12.57 -23.78 -0.58
N LEU A 332 13.10 -22.82 -1.36
CA LEU A 332 12.30 -21.97 -2.25
C LEU A 332 11.56 -22.80 -3.31
N THR A 333 12.18 -23.87 -3.82
CA THR A 333 11.51 -24.82 -4.72
C THR A 333 10.32 -25.51 -4.06
N ALA A 334 10.45 -25.93 -2.80
CA ALA A 334 9.35 -26.53 -2.04
C ALA A 334 8.24 -25.52 -1.72
N LEU A 335 8.61 -24.26 -1.50
CA LEU A 335 7.70 -23.15 -1.22
C LEU A 335 6.72 -22.89 -2.38
N GLY A 336 7.13 -23.13 -3.62
CA GLY A 336 6.29 -22.98 -4.82
C GLY A 336 5.09 -23.93 -4.92
N ALA A 337 4.96 -24.91 -4.01
CA ALA A 337 3.73 -25.68 -3.87
C ALA A 337 2.61 -24.91 -3.14
N TYR A 338 2.96 -23.84 -2.43
CA TYR A 338 2.07 -23.06 -1.58
C TYR A 338 1.93 -21.61 -2.02
N LEU A 339 2.96 -21.06 -2.66
CA LEU A 339 3.05 -19.65 -3.06
C LEU A 339 3.15 -19.47 -4.58
N THR A 340 2.77 -18.30 -5.08
CA THR A 340 2.97 -17.94 -6.50
C THR A 340 4.47 -17.79 -6.81
N PRO A 341 4.90 -17.89 -8.09
CA PRO A 341 6.32 -17.74 -8.46
C PRO A 341 6.95 -16.43 -7.97
N ALA A 342 6.19 -15.34 -7.93
CA ALA A 342 6.70 -14.09 -7.42
C ALA A 342 6.77 -14.04 -5.88
N GLN A 343 5.81 -14.62 -5.18
CA GLN A 343 5.89 -14.79 -3.72
C GLN A 343 7.11 -15.64 -3.33
N VAL A 344 7.43 -16.68 -4.11
CA VAL A 344 8.66 -17.46 -3.94
C VAL A 344 9.90 -16.60 -4.16
N THR A 345 9.92 -15.80 -5.22
CA THR A 345 11.05 -14.89 -5.50
C THR A 345 11.25 -13.90 -4.36
N TYR A 346 10.17 -13.35 -3.82
CA TYR A 346 10.17 -12.42 -2.71
C TYR A 346 10.62 -13.06 -1.38
N ALA A 347 10.22 -14.31 -1.15
CA ALA A 347 10.55 -15.05 0.07
C ALA A 347 12.06 -15.20 0.30
N GLN A 348 12.91 -15.09 -0.75
CA GLN A 348 14.36 -15.12 -0.59
C GLN A 348 14.85 -14.06 0.40
N ASN A 349 14.16 -12.92 0.49
CA ASN A 349 14.56 -11.79 1.34
C ASN A 349 14.40 -12.07 2.84
N TYR A 350 13.64 -13.12 3.20
CA TYR A 350 13.45 -13.52 4.59
C TYR A 350 14.46 -14.57 5.05
N LEU A 351 15.24 -15.16 4.15
CA LEU A 351 16.09 -16.30 4.49
C LEU A 351 17.40 -15.87 5.14
N ALA A 352 17.84 -16.61 6.16
CA ALA A 352 19.16 -16.44 6.73
C ALA A 352 20.25 -16.75 5.69
N ALA A 353 21.33 -15.97 5.73
CA ALA A 353 22.47 -16.17 4.84
C ALA A 353 23.21 -17.48 5.19
N GLY A 354 23.21 -18.44 4.26
CA GLY A 354 24.09 -19.61 4.31
C GLY A 354 23.52 -20.89 4.91
N ALA A 355 22.23 -21.19 4.70
CA ALA A 355 21.68 -22.52 4.98
C ALA A 355 21.84 -23.50 3.81
#